data_AF-A0A8R7RDA1-F1
#
_entry.id   AF-A0A8R7RDA1-F1
#
_cell.length_a   1.000
_cell.length_b   1.000
_cell.length_c   1.000
_cell.angle_alpha   90.00
_cell.angle_beta   90.00
_cell.angle_gamma   90.00
#
_symmetry.space_group_name_H-M   'P 1'
#
loop_
_entity.id
_entity.type
_entity.pdbx_description
1 polymer ?
#
loop_
_entity_poly.entity_id
_entity_poly.type
_entity_poly.pdbx_seq_one_letter_code
_entity_poly.pdbx_strand_id
1 'polypeptide(L)'
;MAFVQHRKGPDVVGSFRLLQPLADGLKLILKEPISPSSANFSLFRMAPVATFMLSRVAWAVVPFDYGMVLSDPNIGLLYLFAISSVGFWNCSSSCSTLLV
;
A
#
# COMPACT_ATOMS: atom_id res chain seq x y z
N MET A 1 2.25 -9.22 16.53
CA MET A 1 3.51 -8.66 17.07
C MET A 1 3.46 -8.47 18.59
N ALA A 2 2.47 -7.76 19.16
CA ALA A 2 2.39 -7.51 20.61
C ALA A 2 2.41 -8.77 21.50
N PHE A 3 1.65 -9.82 21.13
CA PHE A 3 1.61 -11.09 21.86
C PHE A 3 2.95 -11.84 21.88
N VAL A 4 3.76 -11.73 20.81
CA VAL A 4 5.12 -12.32 20.75
C VAL A 4 6.05 -11.65 21.76
N GLN A 5 5.82 -10.37 22.05
CA GLN A 5 6.55 -9.59 23.05
C GLN A 5 5.91 -9.68 24.46
N HIS A 6 4.99 -10.62 24.69
CA HIS A 6 4.24 -10.75 25.96
C HIS A 6 3.56 -9.45 26.43
N ARG A 7 3.19 -8.54 25.52
CA ARG A 7 2.40 -7.34 25.83
C ARG A 7 1.03 -7.38 25.15
N LYS A 8 0.02 -6.81 25.83
CA LYS A 8 -1.28 -6.58 25.20
C LYS A 8 -1.13 -5.54 24.09
N GLY A 9 -1.87 -5.73 23.01
CA GLY A 9 -1.87 -4.85 21.84
C GLY A 9 -2.68 -3.59 22.09
N PRO A 10 -3.04 -2.86 21.03
CA PRO A 10 -3.99 -1.75 21.12
C PRO A 10 -5.34 -2.28 21.62
N ASP A 11 -5.65 -1.98 22.89
CA ASP A 11 -6.75 -2.59 23.62
C ASP A 11 -7.90 -1.61 23.96
N VAL A 12 -7.73 -0.32 23.67
CA VAL A 12 -8.54 0.76 24.26
C VAL A 12 -9.71 1.22 23.39
N VAL A 13 -9.64 0.99 22.06
CA VAL A 13 -10.49 1.71 21.09
C VAL A 13 -11.68 0.88 20.57
N GLY A 14 -12.25 -0.02 21.38
CA GLY A 14 -13.49 -0.76 21.07
C GLY A 14 -13.55 -2.21 21.61
N SER A 15 -14.77 -2.77 21.76
CA SER A 15 -15.04 -4.03 22.47
C SER A 15 -14.36 -5.29 21.91
N PHE A 16 -13.94 -5.28 20.64
CA PHE A 16 -13.18 -6.38 20.01
C PHE A 16 -11.86 -5.94 19.39
N ARG A 17 -11.36 -4.73 19.70
CA ARG A 17 -10.10 -4.17 19.13
C ARG A 17 -10.08 -4.03 17.59
N LEU A 18 -11.17 -4.36 16.92
CA LEU A 18 -11.37 -4.25 15.46
C LEU A 18 -11.57 -2.82 14.97
N LEU A 19 -11.95 -1.91 15.87
CA LEU A 19 -12.20 -0.50 15.57
C LEU A 19 -10.90 0.33 15.50
N GLN A 20 -9.76 -0.24 15.90
CA GLN A 20 -8.45 0.40 15.86
C GLN A 20 -8.03 0.91 14.46
N PRO A 21 -8.10 0.12 13.37
CA PRO A 21 -7.78 0.61 12.01
C PRO A 21 -8.71 1.75 11.56
N LEU A 22 -9.96 1.76 12.01
CA LEU A 22 -10.91 2.83 11.69
C LEU A 22 -10.56 4.12 12.45
N ALA A 23 -10.17 4.02 13.72
CA ALA A 23 -9.72 5.16 14.51
C ALA A 23 -8.42 5.78 13.97
N ASP A 24 -7.47 4.96 13.49
CA ASP A 24 -6.24 5.45 12.87
C ASP A 24 -6.50 6.12 11.51
N GLY A 25 -7.37 5.53 10.68
CA GLY A 25 -7.83 6.15 9.43
C GLY A 25 -8.50 7.50 9.65
N LEU A 26 -9.43 7.59 10.60
CA LEU A 26 -10.11 8.85 10.95
C LEU A 26 -9.11 9.90 11.44
N LYS A 27 -8.14 9.50 12.25
CA LYS A 27 -7.09 10.38 12.76
C LYS A 27 -6.21 10.94 11.64
N LEU A 28 -5.88 10.12 10.63
CA LEU A 28 -5.10 10.56 9.47
C LEU A 28 -5.88 11.52 8.56
N ILE A 29 -7.19 11.35 8.42
CA ILE A 29 -8.05 12.26 7.63
C ILE A 29 -8.16 13.64 8.30
N LEU A 30 -8.24 13.67 9.64
CA LEU A 30 -8.32 14.91 10.42
C LEU A 30 -6.96 15.61 10.60
N LYS A 31 -5.86 14.96 10.20
CA LYS A 31 -4.52 15.51 10.34
C LYS A 31 -4.27 16.56 9.25
N GLU A 32 -3.72 17.70 9.64
CA GLU A 32 -3.31 18.74 8.70
C GLU A 32 -2.28 18.21 7.68
N PRO A 33 -2.53 18.34 6.37
CA PRO A 33 -1.60 17.89 5.35
C PRO A 33 -0.44 18.88 5.23
N ILE A 34 0.74 18.49 5.71
CA ILE A 34 1.98 19.22 5.46
C ILE A 34 2.62 18.75 4.14
N SER A 35 2.79 19.66 3.18
CA SER A 35 3.53 19.38 1.94
C SER A 35 4.97 19.86 2.09
N PRO A 36 5.97 19.06 1.67
CA PRO A 36 7.36 19.53 1.62
C PRO A 36 7.51 20.70 0.63
N SER A 37 8.35 21.68 1.00
CA SER A 37 8.59 22.92 0.24
C SER A 37 9.55 22.73 -0.95
N SER A 38 10.40 21.70 -0.96
CA SER A 38 11.40 21.47 -2.00
C SER A 38 10.99 20.44 -3.06
N ALA A 39 9.91 19.69 -2.82
CA ALA A 39 9.53 18.57 -3.69
C ALA A 39 8.56 18.98 -4.81
N ASN A 40 8.64 18.30 -5.94
CA ASN A 40 7.67 18.41 -7.02
C ASN A 40 6.28 17.91 -6.58
N PHE A 41 5.32 18.83 -6.45
CA PHE A 41 3.96 18.54 -5.97
C PHE A 41 3.23 17.44 -6.76
N SER A 42 3.42 17.41 -8.09
CA SER A 42 2.80 16.43 -8.98
C SER A 42 3.31 15.00 -8.71
N LEU A 43 4.63 14.83 -8.62
CA LEU A 43 5.25 13.53 -8.40
C LEU A 43 4.98 12.99 -6.99
N PHE A 44 5.03 13.85 -5.97
CA PHE A 44 4.77 13.46 -4.58
C PHE A 44 3.32 12.95 -4.37
N ARG A 45 2.34 13.55 -5.06
CA ARG A 45 0.94 13.10 -4.99
C ARG A 45 0.67 11.86 -5.85
N MET A 46 1.34 11.73 -7.00
CA MET A 46 1.16 10.60 -7.92
C MET A 46 1.82 9.30 -7.41
N ALA A 47 2.94 9.39 -6.68
CA ALA A 47 3.69 8.22 -6.23
C ALA A 47 2.87 7.26 -5.33
N PRO A 48 2.12 7.73 -4.31
CA PRO A 48 1.24 6.86 -3.52
C PRO A 48 0.13 6.22 -4.35
N VAL A 49 -0.44 6.98 -5.31
CA VAL A 49 -1.50 6.47 -6.20
C VAL A 49 -0.96 5.36 -7.09
N ALA A 50 0.20 5.55 -7.70
CA ALA A 50 0.83 4.55 -8.55
C ALA A 50 1.13 3.26 -7.78
N THR A 51 1.72 3.36 -6.58
CA THR A 51 2.03 2.19 -5.74
C THR A 51 0.77 1.41 -5.36
N PHE A 52 -0.32 2.12 -5.03
CA PHE A 52 -1.61 1.50 -4.73
C PHE A 52 -2.20 0.78 -5.95
N MET A 53 -2.13 1.39 -7.14
CA MET A 53 -2.60 0.78 -8.39
C MET A 53 -1.80 -0.48 -8.74
N LEU A 54 -0.48 -0.45 -8.63
CA LEU A 54 0.37 -1.63 -8.86
C LEU A 54 0.00 -2.80 -7.95
N SER A 55 -0.26 -2.51 -6.67
CA SER A 55 -0.71 -3.54 -5.72
C SER A 55 -2.05 -4.17 -6.15
N ARG A 56 -3.04 -3.36 -6.56
CA ARG A 56 -4.33 -3.87 -7.05
C ARG A 56 -4.20 -4.73 -8.30
N VAL A 57 -3.34 -4.32 -9.23
CA VAL A 57 -3.07 -4.99 -10.51
C VAL A 57 -2.35 -6.33 -10.31
N ALA A 58 -1.49 -6.45 -9.31
CA ALA A 58 -0.82 -7.72 -8.96
C ALA A 58 -1.81 -8.81 -8.50
N TRP A 59 -2.89 -8.43 -7.80
CA TRP A 59 -3.89 -9.37 -7.32
C TRP A 59 -4.81 -9.93 -8.41
N ALA A 60 -4.82 -9.36 -9.62
CA ALA A 60 -5.70 -9.79 -10.70
C ALA A 60 -5.41 -11.19 -11.25
N VAL A 61 -4.19 -11.71 -11.03
CA VAL A 61 -3.70 -12.97 -11.61
C VAL A 61 -3.71 -14.12 -10.58
N VAL A 62 -4.02 -13.85 -9.32
CA VAL A 62 -4.01 -14.88 -8.26
C VAL A 62 -5.33 -15.66 -8.30
N PRO A 63 -5.30 -16.98 -8.55
CA PRO A 63 -6.50 -17.82 -8.49
C PRO A 63 -6.94 -18.02 -7.04
N PHE A 64 -8.23 -17.84 -6.78
CA PHE A 64 -8.83 -18.15 -5.46
C PHE A 64 -9.41 -19.56 -5.40
N ASP A 65 -9.84 -20.11 -6.54
CA ASP A 65 -10.38 -21.47 -6.72
C ASP A 65 -10.31 -21.84 -8.21
N TYR A 66 -10.67 -23.07 -8.59
CA TYR A 66 -10.71 -23.51 -9.99
C TYR A 66 -11.65 -22.62 -10.83
N GLY A 67 -11.08 -21.86 -11.77
CA GLY A 67 -11.83 -20.94 -12.63
C GLY A 67 -12.24 -19.62 -11.96
N MET A 68 -11.94 -19.40 -10.69
CA MET A 68 -12.13 -18.11 -10.02
C MET A 68 -10.88 -17.23 -10.20
N VAL A 69 -10.70 -16.78 -11.44
CA VAL A 69 -9.59 -15.90 -11.86
C VAL A 69 -10.17 -14.70 -12.61
N LEU A 70 -9.72 -13.48 -12.27
CA LEU A 70 -10.13 -12.23 -12.92
C LEU A 70 -9.60 -12.11 -14.36
N SER A 71 -8.39 -12.61 -14.59
CA SER A 71 -7.79 -12.77 -15.91
C SER A 71 -6.79 -13.91 -15.85
N ASP A 72 -6.91 -14.87 -16.76
CA ASP A 72 -6.03 -16.04 -16.85
C ASP A 72 -5.02 -15.84 -18.00
N PRO A 73 -3.94 -15.07 -17.78
CA PRO A 73 -2.88 -14.97 -18.76
C PRO A 73 -2.04 -16.25 -18.72
N ASN A 74 -1.78 -16.82 -19.89
CA ASN A 74 -0.84 -17.94 -20.05
C ASN A 74 0.56 -17.66 -19.46
N ILE A 75 0.90 -16.38 -19.22
CA ILE A 75 2.19 -15.92 -18.71
C ILE A 75 2.04 -15.19 -17.35
N GLY A 76 1.21 -15.71 -16.45
CA GLY A 76 0.95 -15.09 -15.13
C GLY A 76 2.20 -14.87 -14.27
N LEU A 77 3.21 -15.74 -14.36
CA LEU A 77 4.45 -15.60 -13.58
C LEU A 77 5.31 -14.41 -14.04
N LEU A 78 5.48 -14.22 -15.36
CA LEU A 78 6.25 -13.05 -15.86
C LEU A 78 5.51 -11.75 -15.58
N TYR A 79 4.18 -11.75 -15.56
CA TYR A 79 3.39 -10.58 -15.17
C TYR A 79 3.68 -10.12 -13.74
N LEU A 80 3.71 -11.05 -12.77
CA LEU A 80 4.06 -10.73 -11.39
C LEU A 80 5.50 -10.22 -11.26
N PHE A 81 6.45 -10.80 -12.00
CA PHE A 81 7.82 -10.33 -12.02
C PHE A 81 7.95 -8.91 -12.60
N ALA A 82 7.24 -8.61 -13.70
CA ALA A 82 7.22 -7.29 -14.32
C ALA A 82 6.66 -6.23 -13.35
N ILE A 83 5.58 -6.53 -12.64
CA ILE A 83 4.98 -5.60 -11.66
C ILE A 83 5.93 -5.30 -10.51
N SER A 84 6.66 -6.31 -10.02
CA SER A 84 7.67 -6.09 -8.97
C SER A 84 8.78 -5.14 -9.44
N SER A 85 9.22 -5.24 -10.70
CA SER A 85 10.23 -4.34 -11.27
C SER A 85 9.74 -2.90 -11.36
N VAL A 86 8.50 -2.68 -11.82
CA VAL A 86 7.90 -1.34 -11.90
C VAL A 86 7.68 -0.75 -10.50
N GLY A 87 7.33 -1.58 -9.51
CA GLY A 87 7.18 -1.15 -8.10
C GLY A 87 8.49 -0.60 -7.51
N PHE A 88 9.61 -1.26 -7.80
CA PHE A 88 10.93 -0.77 -7.40
C PHE A 88 11.25 0.59 -8.04
N TRP A 89 10.98 0.75 -9.34
CA TRP A 89 11.20 2.02 -10.04
C TRP A 89 10.36 3.16 -9.45
N ASN A 90 9.09 2.89 -9.14
CA ASN A 90 8.20 3.88 -8.54
C ASN A 90 8.72 4.35 -7.16
N CYS A 91 9.13 3.41 -6.31
CA CYS A 91 9.72 3.70 -5.00
C CYS A 91 10.99 4.56 -5.11
N SER A 92 11.89 4.20 -6.04
CA SER A 92 13.13 4.95 -6.28
C SER A 92 12.86 6.37 -6.79
N SER A 93 11.92 6.53 -7.73
CA SER A 93 11.55 7.85 -8.29
C SER A 93 10.95 8.80 -7.22
N SER A 94 10.17 8.25 -6.29
CA SER A 94 9.62 9.01 -5.17
C SER A 94 10.70 9.42 -4.17
N CYS A 95 11.72 8.58 -3.95
CA CYS A 95 12.86 8.88 -3.07
C CYS A 95 13.73 10.00 -3.64
N SER A 96 14.02 9.96 -4.95
CA SER A 96 14.85 11.00 -5.60
C SER A 96 14.20 12.38 -5.58
N THR A 97 12.87 12.48 -5.56
CA THR A 97 12.14 13.76 -5.55
C THR A 97 12.16 14.44 -4.17
N LEU A 98 12.58 13.74 -3.12
CA LEU A 98 12.75 14.28 -1.76
C LEU A 98 14.18 14.75 -1.47
N LEU A 99 15.15 14.37 -2.32
CA LEU A 99 16.58 14.74 -2.19
C LEU A 99 16.97 15.94 -3.07
N VAL A 100 16.06 16.43 -3.91
CA VAL A 100 16.18 17.68 -4.70
C VAL A 100 15.24 18.72 -4.09
#